data_AF-A0A7S4Q6P5-F1
#
_entry.id   AF-A0A7S4Q6P5-F1
#
_cell.length_a   1.000
_cell.length_b   1.000
_cell.length_c   1.000
_cell.angle_alpha   90.00
_cell.angle_beta   90.00
_cell.angle_gamma   90.00
#
_symmetry.space_group_name_H-M   'P 1'
#
loop_
_entity.id
_entity.type
_entity.pdbx_description
1 polymer ?
#
loop_
_entity_poly.entity_id
_entity_poly.type
_entity_poly.pdbx_seq_one_letter_code
_entity_poly.pdbx_strand_id
1 'polypeptide(L)'
;EDDALRWALALAGLEARLEALPDGLDARVDEAGHNFSHGERQLLCLARALADPPAESRGQEAAVLGPRVLLCDEPTASCDLATDEHIHGTLLRALPVDWTLIVVCHRLHRIREFDHVFVLERGSVVEHGSPAALLGKPSSTDSERGILAGMCRQQGMI
;
A
#
# COMPACT_ATOMS: atom_id res chain seq x y z
N GLU A 1 -23.48 2.85 5.69
CA GLU A 1 -22.91 1.72 4.93
C GLU A 1 -22.23 2.22 3.66
N ASP A 2 -22.92 2.97 2.82
CA ASP A 2 -22.39 3.43 1.52
C ASP A 2 -21.20 4.41 1.63
N ASP A 3 -21.14 5.24 2.68
CA ASP A 3 -20.05 6.21 2.85
C ASP A 3 -18.69 5.54 3.08
N ALA A 4 -18.66 4.43 3.83
CA ALA A 4 -17.44 3.66 4.06
C ALA A 4 -16.98 2.96 2.77
N LEU A 5 -17.93 2.46 1.98
CA LEU A 5 -17.65 1.84 0.69
C LEU A 5 -17.10 2.87 -0.30
N ARG A 6 -17.72 4.06 -0.40
CA ARG A 6 -17.26 5.16 -1.24
C ARG A 6 -15.88 5.66 -0.82
N TRP A 7 -15.66 5.82 0.48
CA TRP A 7 -14.34 6.18 1.01
C TRP A 7 -13.27 5.15 0.64
N ALA A 8 -13.56 3.85 0.80
CA ALA A 8 -12.61 2.79 0.49
C ALA A 8 -12.31 2.69 -1.01
N LEU A 9 -13.31 2.87 -1.87
CA LEU A 9 -13.15 2.89 -3.32
C LEU A 9 -12.36 4.13 -3.79
N ALA A 10 -12.60 5.28 -3.17
CA ALA A 10 -11.80 6.49 -3.36
C ALA A 10 -10.35 6.29 -2.98
N LEU A 11 -10.11 5.74 -1.78
CA LEU A 11 -8.77 5.48 -1.28
C LEU A 11 -7.99 4.47 -2.15
N ALA A 12 -8.69 3.53 -2.79
CA ALA A 12 -8.12 2.58 -3.74
C ALA A 12 -7.95 3.13 -5.17
N GLY A 13 -8.37 4.37 -5.45
CA GLY A 13 -8.27 4.99 -6.78
C GLY A 13 -9.28 4.49 -7.81
N LEU A 14 -10.43 3.97 -7.37
CA LEU A 14 -11.47 3.41 -8.24
C LEU A 14 -12.61 4.38 -8.60
N GLU A 15 -12.54 5.64 -8.17
CA GLU A 15 -13.58 6.66 -8.43
C GLU A 15 -13.87 6.83 -9.93
N ALA A 16 -12.83 7.06 -10.74
CA ALA A 16 -13.00 7.24 -12.18
C ALA A 16 -13.59 5.99 -12.86
N ARG A 17 -13.25 4.80 -12.34
CA ARG A 17 -13.81 3.55 -12.84
C ARG A 17 -15.28 3.41 -12.49
N LEU A 18 -15.69 3.78 -11.28
CA LEU A 18 -17.09 3.79 -10.86
C LEU A 18 -17.93 4.79 -11.66
N GLU A 19 -17.40 5.98 -11.93
CA GLU A 19 -18.08 6.98 -12.77
C GLU A 19 -18.29 6.50 -14.21
N ALA A 20 -17.38 5.66 -14.72
CA ALA A 20 -17.47 5.09 -16.06
C ALA A 20 -18.42 3.87 -16.15
N LEU A 21 -18.84 3.30 -15.02
CA LEU A 21 -19.77 2.17 -15.00
C LEU A 21 -21.22 2.67 -15.11
N PRO A 22 -22.06 2.08 -16.00
CA PRO A 22 -23.45 2.54 -16.20
C PRO A 22 -24.29 2.58 -14.93
N ASP A 23 -24.05 1.64 -14.00
CA ASP A 23 -24.79 1.51 -12.74
C ASP A 23 -23.95 1.92 -11.52
N GLY A 24 -22.76 2.51 -11.73
CA GLY A 24 -21.89 2.96 -10.64
C GLY A 24 -21.58 1.86 -9.61
N LEU A 25 -21.99 2.10 -8.35
CA LEU A 25 -21.81 1.13 -7.25
C LEU A 25 -22.64 -0.15 -7.41
N ASP A 26 -23.78 -0.06 -8.12
CA ASP A 26 -24.69 -1.19 -8.35
C ASP A 26 -24.28 -2.02 -9.59
N ALA A 27 -23.17 -1.64 -10.23
CA ALA A 27 -22.65 -2.34 -11.40
C ALA A 27 -22.32 -3.79 -11.09
N ARG A 28 -22.78 -4.69 -11.98
CA ARG A 28 -22.52 -6.12 -11.85
C ARG A 28 -21.03 -6.41 -12.02
N VAL A 29 -20.50 -7.23 -11.12
CA VAL A 29 -19.19 -7.85 -11.26
C VAL A 29 -19.40 -9.22 -11.91
N ASP A 30 -18.76 -9.46 -13.06
CA ASP A 30 -18.82 -10.75 -13.74
C ASP A 30 -18.09 -11.84 -12.95
N GLU A 31 -18.29 -13.10 -13.30
CA GLU A 31 -17.54 -14.22 -12.69
C GLU A 31 -16.03 -13.93 -12.72
N ALA A 32 -15.36 -14.12 -11.58
CA ALA A 32 -13.94 -13.81 -11.39
C ALA A 32 -13.53 -12.34 -11.72
N GLY A 33 -14.50 -11.43 -11.84
CA GLY A 33 -14.29 -10.02 -12.16
C GLY A 33 -13.79 -9.81 -13.59
N HIS A 34 -14.20 -10.63 -14.57
CA HIS A 34 -13.71 -10.53 -15.95
C HIS A 34 -13.97 -9.17 -16.64
N ASN A 35 -14.94 -8.40 -16.16
CA ASN A 35 -15.20 -7.03 -16.62
C ASN A 35 -14.28 -5.98 -15.98
N PHE A 36 -13.30 -6.39 -15.18
CA PHE A 36 -12.26 -5.56 -14.60
C PHE A 36 -10.88 -6.03 -15.05
N SER A 37 -9.97 -5.08 -15.26
CA SER A 37 -8.56 -5.37 -15.53
C SER A 37 -7.90 -6.08 -14.33
N HIS A 38 -6.73 -6.65 -14.53
CA HIS A 38 -5.99 -7.26 -13.42
C HIS A 38 -5.65 -6.26 -12.31
N GLY A 39 -5.21 -5.05 -12.68
CA GLY A 39 -4.96 -3.97 -11.73
C GLY A 39 -6.24 -3.55 -11.00
N GLU A 40 -7.34 -3.32 -11.71
CA GLU A 40 -8.63 -2.95 -11.08
C GLU A 40 -9.12 -3.99 -10.07
N ARG A 41 -8.90 -5.29 -10.34
CA ARG A 41 -9.21 -6.35 -9.37
C ARG A 41 -8.34 -6.28 -8.12
N GLN A 42 -7.06 -5.90 -8.23
CA GLN A 42 -6.20 -5.65 -7.06
C GLN A 42 -6.71 -4.44 -6.26
N LEU A 43 -7.13 -3.36 -6.93
CA LEU A 43 -7.70 -2.19 -6.27
C LEU A 43 -9.03 -2.51 -5.58
N LEU A 44 -9.86 -3.37 -6.17
CA LEU A 44 -11.08 -3.85 -5.52
C LEU A 44 -10.76 -4.68 -4.27
N CYS A 45 -9.71 -5.50 -4.30
CA CYS A 45 -9.23 -6.21 -3.11
C CYS A 45 -8.74 -5.24 -2.03
N LEU A 46 -8.01 -4.19 -2.41
CA LEU A 46 -7.57 -3.14 -1.50
C LEU A 46 -8.77 -2.39 -0.90
N ALA A 47 -9.72 -1.95 -1.72
CA ALA A 47 -10.95 -1.30 -1.27
C ALA A 47 -11.73 -2.21 -0.30
N ARG A 48 -11.79 -3.52 -0.54
CA ARG A 48 -12.42 -4.47 0.39
C ARG A 48 -11.70 -4.54 1.74
N ALA A 49 -10.36 -4.48 1.75
CA ALA A 49 -9.59 -4.45 2.99
C ALA A 49 -9.81 -3.15 3.78
N LEU A 50 -10.04 -2.04 3.06
CA LEU A 50 -10.28 -0.70 3.62
C LEU A 50 -11.73 -0.49 4.07
N ALA A 51 -12.71 -1.07 3.38
CA ALA A 51 -14.14 -0.85 3.62
C ALA A 51 -14.64 -1.34 5.00
N ASP A 52 -13.80 -2.03 5.75
CA ASP A 52 -14.05 -2.33 7.16
C ASP A 52 -13.97 -1.01 7.97
N PRO A 53 -15.05 -0.50 8.61
CA PRO A 53 -15.09 0.87 9.13
C PRO A 53 -14.19 1.11 10.36
N PRO A 54 -13.60 2.31 10.53
CA PRO A 54 -12.79 2.69 11.70
C PRO A 54 -13.50 2.40 13.03
N ALA A 55 -12.73 2.14 14.08
CA ALA A 55 -13.26 1.84 15.41
C ALA A 55 -14.30 2.88 15.87
N GLU A 56 -14.08 4.15 15.53
CA GLU A 56 -14.94 5.28 15.89
C GLU A 56 -16.38 5.17 15.38
N SER A 57 -16.58 4.46 14.25
CA SER A 57 -17.90 4.24 13.64
C SER A 57 -18.63 3.01 14.19
N ARG A 58 -18.02 2.25 15.09
CA ARG A 58 -18.53 0.98 15.65
C ARG A 58 -18.93 1.09 17.14
N GLY A 59 -19.41 2.25 17.60
CA GLY A 59 -19.96 2.39 18.95
C GLY A 59 -19.07 1.80 20.06
N GLN A 60 -19.69 1.32 21.14
CA GLN A 60 -18.98 0.95 22.36
C GLN A 60 -18.21 -0.39 22.28
N GLU A 61 -18.46 -1.22 21.25
CA GLU A 61 -17.75 -2.50 21.02
C GLU A 61 -16.40 -2.32 20.31
N ALA A 62 -16.17 -1.18 19.67
CA ALA A 62 -14.97 -0.91 18.90
C ALA A 62 -13.68 -0.83 19.73
N ALA A 63 -13.78 -0.47 21.01
CA ALA A 63 -12.66 -0.40 21.93
C ALA A 63 -12.00 -1.78 22.20
N VAL A 64 -12.62 -2.88 21.74
CA VAL A 64 -12.13 -4.26 21.91
C VAL A 64 -11.32 -4.74 20.68
N LEU A 65 -11.43 -4.07 19.52
CA LEU A 65 -10.67 -4.40 18.32
C LEU A 65 -9.43 -3.50 18.27
N GLY A 66 -8.24 -4.08 18.46
CA GLY A 66 -6.95 -3.39 18.48
C GLY A 66 -6.55 -2.73 17.14
N PRO A 67 -5.30 -2.21 17.04
CA PRO A 67 -4.82 -1.53 15.84
C PRO A 67 -4.96 -2.41 14.60
N ARG A 68 -5.39 -1.80 13.48
CA ARG A 68 -5.67 -2.51 12.23
C ARG A 68 -4.37 -2.72 11.45
N VAL A 69 -4.02 -3.97 11.15
CA VAL A 69 -2.83 -4.27 10.33
C VAL A 69 -3.25 -4.50 8.90
N LEU A 70 -2.80 -3.64 7.98
CA LEU A 70 -2.94 -3.82 6.54
C LEU A 70 -1.63 -4.37 5.98
N LEU A 71 -1.65 -5.61 5.50
CA LEU A 71 -0.53 -6.23 4.80
C LEU A 71 -0.77 -6.17 3.29
N CYS A 72 0.12 -5.48 2.60
CA CYS A 72 0.12 -5.35 1.15
C CYS A 72 1.32 -6.11 0.58
N ASP A 73 1.06 -7.24 -0.08
CA ASP A 73 2.07 -7.96 -0.85
C ASP A 73 2.04 -7.46 -2.30
N GLU A 74 3.04 -6.66 -2.68
CA GLU A 74 3.15 -6.02 -3.99
C GLU A 74 1.83 -5.39 -4.51
N PRO A 75 1.24 -4.43 -3.76
CA PRO A 75 -0.14 -3.95 -4.00
C PRO A 75 -0.37 -3.32 -5.38
N THR A 76 0.71 -2.96 -6.08
CA THR A 76 0.69 -2.24 -7.35
C THR A 76 1.44 -2.95 -8.48
N ALA A 77 1.80 -4.22 -8.31
CA ALA A 77 2.59 -4.97 -9.31
C ALA A 77 1.95 -5.02 -10.70
N SER A 78 0.62 -4.90 -10.79
CA SER A 78 -0.13 -4.94 -12.06
C SER A 78 -0.81 -3.62 -12.41
N CYS A 79 -0.40 -2.53 -11.76
CA CYS A 79 -0.87 -1.18 -12.01
C CYS A 79 0.13 -0.42 -12.89
N ASP A 80 -0.37 0.51 -13.71
CA ASP A 80 0.50 1.47 -14.39
C ASP A 80 1.15 2.43 -13.40
N LEU A 81 2.16 3.20 -13.86
CA LEU A 81 2.91 4.12 -12.99
C LEU A 81 2.04 5.20 -12.35
N ALA A 82 1.02 5.71 -13.03
CA ALA A 82 0.16 6.76 -12.48
C ALA A 82 -0.77 6.20 -11.39
N THR A 83 -1.31 5.00 -11.62
CA THR A 83 -2.12 4.27 -10.65
C THR A 83 -1.28 3.84 -9.44
N ASP A 84 -0.07 3.34 -9.66
CA ASP A 84 0.90 3.06 -8.61
C ASP A 84 1.19 4.31 -7.76
N GLU A 85 1.50 5.43 -8.43
CA GLU A 85 1.74 6.72 -7.77
C GLU A 85 0.55 7.16 -6.90
N HIS A 86 -0.66 7.06 -7.43
CA HIS A 86 -1.88 7.37 -6.70
C HIS A 86 -2.06 6.45 -5.48
N ILE A 87 -1.89 5.13 -5.63
CA ILE A 87 -2.18 4.16 -4.56
C ILE A 87 -1.29 4.38 -3.35
N HIS A 88 0.04 4.41 -3.48
CA HIS A 88 0.86 4.64 -2.28
C HIS A 88 0.69 6.08 -1.77
N GLY A 89 0.58 7.07 -2.66
CA GLY A 89 0.43 8.47 -2.25
C GLY A 89 -0.85 8.70 -1.44
N THR A 90 -1.94 8.02 -1.83
CA THR A 90 -3.24 8.07 -1.17
C THR A 90 -3.25 7.17 0.08
N LEU A 91 -2.81 5.91 -0.01
CA LEU A 91 -2.75 5.00 1.15
C LEU A 91 -1.90 5.55 2.29
N LEU A 92 -0.67 6.01 2.00
CA LEU A 92 0.25 6.49 3.03
C LEU A 92 -0.24 7.77 3.71
N ARG A 93 -1.06 8.58 3.03
CA ARG A 93 -1.54 9.87 3.57
C ARG A 93 -2.92 9.80 4.20
N ALA A 94 -3.77 8.90 3.74
CA ALA A 94 -5.18 8.85 4.14
C ALA A 94 -5.54 7.61 4.96
N LEU A 95 -4.60 6.68 5.20
CA LEU A 95 -4.77 5.69 6.26
C LEU A 95 -4.86 6.40 7.63
N PRO A 96 -5.89 6.12 8.43
CA PRO A 96 -6.02 6.67 9.78
C PRO A 96 -4.87 6.22 10.71
N VAL A 97 -4.63 7.00 11.78
CA VAL A 97 -3.49 6.80 12.70
C VAL A 97 -3.52 5.47 13.47
N ASP A 98 -4.68 4.81 13.55
CA ASP A 98 -4.87 3.49 14.19
C ASP A 98 -4.52 2.32 13.26
N TRP A 99 -4.07 2.58 12.03
CA TRP A 99 -3.63 1.55 11.08
C TRP A 99 -2.11 1.37 11.11
N THR A 100 -1.67 0.10 11.08
CA THR A 100 -0.30 -0.31 10.78
C THR A 100 -0.25 -0.84 9.36
N LEU A 101 0.48 -0.16 8.49
CA LEU A 101 0.69 -0.59 7.10
C LEU A 101 2.01 -1.38 7.00
N ILE A 102 1.93 -2.60 6.49
CA ILE A 102 3.09 -3.43 6.13
C ILE A 102 3.06 -3.61 4.62
N VAL A 103 4.12 -3.18 3.93
CA VAL A 103 4.23 -3.34 2.48
C VAL A 103 5.45 -4.20 2.15
N VAL A 104 5.21 -5.31 1.45
CA VAL A 104 6.25 -6.06 0.76
C VAL A 104 6.36 -5.47 -0.64
N CYS A 105 7.52 -4.91 -0.97
CA CYS A 105 7.74 -4.28 -2.27
C CYS A 105 9.09 -4.67 -2.86
N HIS A 106 9.10 -4.91 -4.17
CA HIS A 106 10.32 -5.01 -4.97
C HIS A 106 10.69 -3.67 -5.63
N ARG A 107 9.80 -2.67 -5.64
CA ARG A 107 10.06 -1.33 -6.21
C ARG A 107 10.38 -0.34 -5.09
N LEU A 108 11.63 0.09 -5.01
CA LEU A 108 12.12 0.86 -3.85
C LEU A 108 11.82 2.37 -3.93
N HIS A 109 11.21 2.85 -5.03
CA HIS A 109 10.98 4.26 -5.34
C HIS A 109 10.44 5.11 -4.19
N ARG A 110 9.60 4.53 -3.32
CA ARG A 110 8.97 5.22 -2.18
C ARG A 110 9.32 4.65 -0.81
N ILE A 111 10.45 3.96 -0.72
CA ILE A 111 10.99 3.49 0.57
C ILE A 111 11.14 4.62 1.60
N ARG A 112 11.34 5.87 1.15
CA ARG A 112 11.51 7.06 2.01
C ARG A 112 10.25 7.50 2.74
N GLU A 113 9.07 7.02 2.33
CA GLU A 113 7.79 7.41 2.92
C GLU A 113 7.38 6.50 4.10
N PHE A 114 8.16 5.44 4.36
CA PHE A 114 7.92 4.51 5.47
C PHE A 114 8.67 4.92 6.73
N ASP A 115 8.11 4.61 7.89
CA ASP A 115 8.76 4.85 9.19
C ASP A 115 9.91 3.87 9.45
N HIS A 116 9.70 2.61 9.04
CA HIS A 116 10.62 1.50 9.25
C HIS A 116 10.77 0.65 8.00
N VAL A 117 12.01 0.22 7.75
CA VAL A 117 12.37 -0.68 6.65
C VAL A 117 13.04 -1.91 7.25
N PHE A 118 12.64 -3.08 6.78
CA PHE A 118 13.26 -4.36 7.09
C PHE A 118 13.78 -4.97 5.80
N VAL A 119 15.08 -5.22 5.73
CA VAL A 119 15.70 -5.94 4.62
C VAL A 119 15.86 -7.39 5.04
N LEU A 120 15.25 -8.28 4.26
CA LEU A 120 15.33 -9.73 4.48
C LEU A 120 16.30 -10.38 3.51
N GLU A 121 17.15 -11.27 4.01
CA GLU A 121 17.98 -12.16 3.22
C GLU A 121 17.93 -13.57 3.82
N ARG A 122 17.62 -14.57 2.99
CA ARG A 122 17.55 -16.00 3.40
C ARG A 122 16.70 -16.25 4.65
N GLY A 123 15.57 -15.55 4.75
CA GLY A 123 14.62 -15.70 5.87
C GLY A 123 15.06 -15.02 7.18
N SER A 124 16.11 -14.20 7.16
CA SER A 124 16.57 -13.42 8.31
C SER A 124 16.55 -11.93 8.00
N VAL A 125 16.25 -11.11 9.01
CA VAL A 125 16.39 -9.65 8.91
C VAL A 125 17.88 -9.30 8.98
N VAL A 126 18.43 -8.77 7.88
CA VAL A 126 19.86 -8.41 7.76
C VAL A 126 20.11 -6.92 7.94
N GLU A 127 19.10 -6.08 7.73
CA GLU A 127 19.16 -4.64 8.00
C GLU A 127 17.78 -4.15 8.44
N HIS A 128 17.74 -3.26 9.43
CA HIS A 128 16.49 -2.62 9.87
C HIS A 128 16.75 -1.20 10.38
N GLY A 129 15.79 -0.30 10.18
CA GLY A 129 15.88 1.08 10.63
C GLY A 129 14.98 2.01 9.84
N SER A 130 15.07 3.31 10.11
CA SER A 130 14.38 4.31 9.29
C SER A 130 15.04 4.42 7.91
N PRO A 131 14.29 4.77 6.85
CA PRO A 131 14.87 4.92 5.51
C PRO A 131 16.03 5.91 5.50
N ALA A 132 15.93 7.00 6.25
CA ALA A 132 16.99 8.00 6.36
C ALA A 132 18.28 7.41 6.95
N ALA A 133 18.19 6.59 8.01
CA ALA A 133 19.35 5.95 8.63
C ALA A 133 19.99 4.90 7.72
N LEU A 134 19.17 4.14 6.98
CA LEU A 134 19.66 3.06 6.11
C LEU A 134 20.22 3.57 4.78
N LEU A 135 19.64 4.64 4.22
CA LEU A 135 20.13 5.30 3.00
C LEU A 135 21.28 6.28 3.26
N GLY A 136 21.33 6.86 4.46
CA GLY A 136 22.22 7.96 4.81
C GLY A 136 23.64 7.57 5.22
N LYS A 137 24.03 6.29 5.19
CA LYS A 137 25.40 5.87 5.53
C LYS A 137 26.37 6.35 4.43
N PRO A 138 27.16 7.43 4.66
CA PRO A 138 28.16 7.86 3.71
C PRO A 138 29.36 6.93 3.89
N SER A 139 29.60 6.04 2.94
CA SER A 139 30.88 5.34 2.87
C SER A 139 31.57 5.63 1.55
N SER A 140 32.88 5.86 1.64
CA SER A 140 33.84 5.97 0.54
C SER A 140 34.01 4.67 -0.26
N THR A 141 33.44 3.56 0.21
CA THR A 141 33.71 2.20 -0.27
C THR A 141 32.42 1.40 -0.36
N ASP A 142 32.18 0.69 -1.47
CA ASP A 142 30.94 -0.08 -1.67
C ASP A 142 30.75 -1.22 -0.65
N SER A 143 31.83 -1.69 -0.03
CA SER A 143 31.84 -2.76 0.97
C SER A 143 31.32 -2.37 2.36
N GLU A 144 31.09 -1.09 2.64
CA GLU A 144 30.59 -0.61 3.94
C GLU A 144 29.22 0.09 3.82
N ARG A 145 28.66 0.18 2.61
CA ARG A 145 27.33 0.77 2.39
C ARG A 145 26.25 -0.26 2.75
N GLY A 146 25.16 0.20 3.36
CA GLY A 146 24.02 -0.64 3.75
C GLY A 146 23.41 -1.38 2.56
N ILE A 147 22.81 -2.55 2.82
CA ILE A 147 22.20 -3.43 1.80
C ILE A 147 21.09 -2.67 1.09
N LEU A 148 20.25 -1.93 1.83
CA LEU A 148 19.18 -1.13 1.24
C LEU A 148 19.72 -0.11 0.22
N ALA A 149 20.80 0.61 0.55
CA ALA A 149 21.41 1.58 -0.36
C ALA A 149 22.00 0.91 -1.62
N GLY A 150 22.50 -0.32 -1.49
CA GLY A 150 22.89 -1.15 -2.63
C GLY A 150 21.71 -1.46 -3.54
N MET A 151 20.58 -1.91 -2.98
CA MET A 151 19.37 -2.26 -3.73
C MET A 151 18.79 -1.03 -4.46
N CYS A 152 18.74 0.14 -3.81
CA CYS A 152 18.24 1.38 -4.44
C CYS A 152 19.10 1.80 -5.64
N ARG A 153 20.43 1.62 -5.59
CA ARG A 153 21.33 1.91 -6.73
C ARG A 153 21.11 0.97 -7.90
N GLN A 154 20.91 -0.32 -7.63
CA GLN A 154 20.62 -1.30 -8.69
C GLN A 154 19.31 -0.97 -9.42
N GLN A 155 18.38 -0.27 -8.77
CA GLN A 155 17.15 0.24 -9.36
C GLN A 155 17.27 1.67 -9.93
N GLY A 156 18.47 2.26 -9.96
CA GLY A 156 18.73 3.57 -10.55
C GLY A 156 18.14 4.76 -9.76
N MET A 157 17.89 4.60 -8.46
CA MET A 157 17.25 5.63 -7.63
C MET A 157 18.20 6.64 -6.99
N ILE A 158 19.48 6.29 -6.86
CA ILE A 158 20.56 7.07 -6.22
C ILE A 158 21.89 6.75 -6.91
#